data_AF-A0A7K4F3M5-F1
#
_entry.id   AF-A0A7K4F3M5-F1
#
_cell.length_a   1.000
_cell.length_b   1.000
_cell.length_c   1.000
_cell.angle_alpha   90.00
_cell.angle_beta   90.00
_cell.angle_gamma   90.00
#
_symmetry.space_group_name_H-M   'P 1'
#
loop_
_entity.id
_entity.type
_entity.pdbx_description
1 polymer ?
#
loop_
_entity_poly.entity_id
_entity_poly.type
_entity_poly.pdbx_seq_one_letter_code
_entity_poly.pdbx_strand_id
1 'polypeptide(L)'
;MIKEIAENLVELKKEFVKTYDGNSQIQEVIPKSKSDLFPIKENDLELLHEFATKNPIYYDSFEKKIGKTNCIVYEGDINKYWLNSIQYSSSRAPFSPTWIMSGYVGALLAKDLGYSEIIDIGSGDGRIAFCAKVLNLESY
;
A
#
# COMPACT_ATOMS: atom_id res chain seq x y z
N MET A 1 3.87 19.49 -2.62
CA MET A 1 3.77 18.40 -1.63
C MET A 1 3.17 17.11 -2.21
N ILE A 2 1.85 16.98 -2.42
CA ILE A 2 1.26 15.68 -2.84
C ILE A 2 1.76 15.22 -4.21
N LYS A 3 1.87 16.14 -5.17
CA LYS A 3 2.45 15.86 -6.50
C LYS A 3 3.87 15.28 -6.39
N GLU A 4 4.72 15.89 -5.57
CA GLU A 4 6.10 15.42 -5.37
C GLU A 4 6.13 14.04 -4.70
N ILE A 5 5.26 13.79 -3.70
CA ILE A 5 5.14 12.47 -3.06
C ILE A 5 4.72 11.41 -4.10
N ALA A 6 3.76 11.74 -4.97
CA ALA A 6 3.29 10.83 -6.02
C ALA A 6 4.40 10.55 -7.05
N GLU A 7 5.14 11.57 -7.50
CA GLU A 7 6.29 11.42 -8.40
C GLU A 7 7.39 10.58 -7.76
N ASN A 8 7.74 10.85 -6.49
CA ASN A 8 8.71 10.07 -5.72
C ASN A 8 8.26 8.61 -5.56
N LEU A 9 6.97 8.36 -5.34
CA LEU A 9 6.42 7.00 -5.25
C LEU A 9 6.53 6.26 -6.58
N VAL A 10 6.26 6.93 -7.72
CA VAL A 10 6.42 6.34 -9.06
C VAL A 10 7.88 5.95 -9.31
N GLU A 11 8.84 6.82 -8.98
CA GLU A 11 10.27 6.52 -9.15
C GLU A 11 10.73 5.41 -8.21
N LEU A 12 10.28 5.41 -6.95
CA LEU A 12 10.55 4.32 -5.99
C LEU A 12 10.09 2.96 -6.55
N LYS A 13 8.88 2.90 -7.12
CA LYS A 13 8.33 1.69 -7.73
C LYS A 13 9.15 1.22 -8.93
N LYS A 14 9.54 2.14 -9.82
CA LYS A 14 10.40 1.82 -10.97
C LYS A 14 11.73 1.23 -10.54
N GLU A 15 12.35 1.81 -9.51
CA GLU A 15 13.62 1.31 -8.97
C GLU A 15 13.46 -0.02 -8.24
N PHE A 16 12.37 -0.21 -7.51
CA PHE A 16 12.06 -1.49 -6.87
C PHE A 16 11.95 -2.63 -7.88
N VAL A 17 11.17 -2.45 -8.96
CA VAL A 17 10.99 -3.50 -9.99
C VAL A 17 12.32 -3.91 -10.64
N LYS A 18 13.28 -3.00 -10.78
CA LYS A 18 14.61 -3.31 -11.33
C LYS A 18 15.52 -4.08 -10.36
N THR A 19 15.33 -3.88 -9.06
CA THR A 19 16.22 -4.39 -8.01
C THR A 19 15.64 -5.55 -7.23
N TYR A 20 14.36 -5.85 -7.41
CA TYR A 20 13.68 -6.96 -6.78
C TYR A 20 14.08 -8.29 -7.44
N ASP A 21 14.52 -9.22 -6.60
CA ASP A 21 15.09 -10.51 -6.94
C ASP A 21 14.25 -11.68 -6.41
N GLY A 22 13.16 -11.39 -5.69
CA GLY A 22 12.20 -12.38 -5.23
C GLY A 22 11.19 -12.79 -6.31
N ASN A 23 10.31 -13.72 -5.95
CA ASN A 23 9.32 -14.33 -6.84
C ASN A 23 7.89 -14.28 -6.28
N SER A 24 7.69 -13.53 -5.19
CA SER A 24 6.42 -13.41 -4.50
C SER A 24 5.38 -12.79 -5.43
N GLN A 25 4.10 -13.15 -5.30
CA GLN A 25 3.06 -12.68 -6.22
C GLN A 25 2.68 -11.22 -5.97
N ILE A 26 2.65 -10.84 -4.68
CA ILE A 26 2.38 -9.48 -4.23
C ILE A 26 3.66 -8.94 -3.59
N GLN A 27 3.96 -7.69 -3.91
CA GLN A 27 4.98 -6.91 -3.21
C GLN A 27 4.42 -5.55 -2.84
N GLU A 28 4.61 -5.15 -1.58
CA GLU A 28 4.38 -3.80 -1.10
C GLU A 28 5.69 -3.19 -0.66
N VAL A 29 5.87 -1.90 -0.91
CA VAL A 29 7.03 -1.15 -0.43
C VAL A 29 6.54 0.07 0.31
N ILE A 30 6.89 0.15 1.58
CA ILE A 30 6.51 1.25 2.47
C ILE A 30 7.81 1.87 3.02
N PRO A 31 7.99 3.21 2.92
CA PRO A 31 9.12 3.89 3.55
C PRO A 31 9.15 3.61 5.05
N LYS A 32 10.32 3.20 5.57
CA LYS A 32 10.47 2.79 6.98
C LYS A 32 10.24 3.93 7.97
N SER A 33 10.54 5.16 7.56
CA SER A 33 10.43 6.34 8.39
C SER A 33 10.21 7.60 7.54
N LYS A 34 9.83 8.69 8.19
CA LYS A 34 9.74 10.01 7.53
C LYS A 34 11.07 10.40 6.88
N SER A 35 11.00 11.02 5.71
CA SER A 35 12.15 11.55 4.97
C SER A 35 11.77 12.76 4.12
N ASP A 36 12.75 13.41 3.50
CA ASP A 36 12.50 14.52 2.57
C ASP A 36 11.72 14.06 1.32
N LEU A 37 11.95 12.81 0.86
CA LEU A 37 11.24 12.24 -0.29
C LEU A 37 9.80 11.84 0.08
N PHE A 38 9.61 11.37 1.31
CA PHE A 38 8.32 10.96 1.85
C PHE A 38 8.09 11.65 3.20
N PRO A 39 7.65 12.93 3.19
CA PRO A 39 7.40 13.71 4.40
C PRO A 39 6.06 13.31 5.05
N ILE A 40 5.82 12.02 5.21
CA ILE A 40 4.63 11.43 5.84
C ILE A 40 4.83 11.47 7.36
N LYS A 41 3.74 11.64 8.12
CA LYS A 41 3.84 11.62 9.58
C LYS A 41 4.27 10.24 10.05
N GLU A 42 5.12 10.19 11.07
CA GLU A 42 5.64 8.91 11.59
C GLU A 42 4.51 7.98 12.04
N ASN A 43 3.53 8.50 12.78
CA ASN A 43 2.35 7.76 13.21
C ASN A 43 1.53 7.20 12.02
N ASP A 44 1.47 7.93 10.90
CA ASP A 44 0.75 7.45 9.72
C ASP A 44 1.52 6.26 9.10
N LEU A 45 2.85 6.36 8.98
CA LEU A 45 3.70 5.25 8.51
C LEU A 45 3.62 4.02 9.44
N GLU A 46 3.64 4.22 10.76
CA GLU A 46 3.48 3.15 11.76
C GLU A 46 2.16 2.39 11.55
N LEU A 47 1.05 3.10 11.35
CA LEU A 47 -0.25 2.47 11.06
C LEU A 47 -0.25 1.70 9.73
N LEU A 48 0.40 2.21 8.68
CA LEU A 48 0.50 1.51 7.40
C LEU A 48 1.36 0.24 7.53
N HIS A 49 2.45 0.27 8.30
CA HIS A 49 3.26 -0.90 8.62
C HIS A 49 2.50 -1.91 9.49
N GLU A 50 1.72 -1.44 10.46
CA GLU A 50 0.87 -2.29 11.28
C GLU A 50 -0.17 -3.02 10.43
N PHE A 51 -0.81 -2.33 9.49
CA PHE A 51 -1.75 -2.93 8.54
C PHE A 51 -1.09 -4.04 7.73
N ALA A 52 0.07 -3.76 7.11
CA ALA A 52 0.78 -4.77 6.33
C ALA A 52 1.21 -5.97 7.18
N THR A 53 1.66 -5.74 8.40
CA THR A 53 2.12 -6.81 9.31
C THR A 53 0.97 -7.70 9.81
N LYS A 54 -0.21 -7.12 10.03
CA LYS A 54 -1.40 -7.87 10.52
C LYS A 54 -2.23 -8.50 9.40
N ASN A 55 -1.99 -8.10 8.15
CA ASN A 55 -2.76 -8.57 7.01
C ASN A 55 -2.23 -9.94 6.52
N PRO A 56 -3.04 -11.02 6.58
CA PRO A 56 -2.61 -12.39 6.29
C PRO A 56 -2.24 -12.63 4.81
N ILE A 57 -2.49 -11.66 3.93
CA ILE A 57 -2.01 -11.71 2.54
C ILE A 57 -0.48 -11.71 2.50
N TYR A 58 0.17 -11.01 3.42
CA TYR A 58 1.63 -10.92 3.50
C TYR A 58 2.16 -12.01 4.41
N TYR A 59 3.17 -12.75 3.94
CA TYR A 59 3.77 -13.86 4.68
C TYR A 59 5.23 -13.61 5.07
N ASP A 60 5.88 -12.61 4.46
CA ASP A 60 7.26 -12.25 4.78
C ASP A 60 7.47 -10.73 4.62
N SER A 61 8.53 -10.23 5.24
CA SER A 61 8.95 -8.85 5.09
C SER A 61 10.45 -8.68 5.34
N PHE A 62 11.09 -7.75 4.65
CA PHE A 62 12.49 -7.43 4.83
C PHE A 62 12.79 -5.96 4.57
N GLU A 63 13.86 -5.45 5.17
CA GLU A 63 14.35 -4.11 4.89
C GLU A 63 15.15 -4.08 3.59
N LYS A 64 14.88 -3.09 2.73
CA LYS A 64 15.66 -2.85 1.51
C LYS A 64 15.80 -1.36 1.26
N LYS A 65 17.03 -0.95 0.94
CA LYS A 65 17.30 0.40 0.44
C LYS A 65 17.00 0.45 -1.05
N ILE A 66 16.03 1.26 -1.45
CA ILE A 66 15.59 1.43 -2.84
C ILE A 66 15.89 2.87 -3.24
N GLY A 67 16.88 3.04 -4.12
CA GLY A 67 17.44 4.36 -4.42
C GLY A 67 17.98 5.04 -3.16
N LYS A 68 17.33 6.14 -2.76
CA LYS A 68 17.70 6.94 -1.57
C LYS A 68 16.84 6.62 -0.34
N THR A 69 15.83 5.77 -0.46
CA THR A 69 14.84 5.52 0.60
C THR A 69 15.02 4.14 1.21
N ASN A 70 15.13 4.08 2.54
CA ASN A 70 15.05 2.81 3.26
C ASN A 70 13.58 2.43 3.41
N CYS A 71 13.23 1.24 2.93
CA CYS A 71 11.85 0.75 2.93
C CYS A 71 11.78 -0.61 3.62
N ILE A 72 10.58 -0.95 4.08
CA ILE A 72 10.21 -2.35 4.35
C ILE A 72 9.45 -2.84 3.13
N VAL A 73 9.91 -3.96 2.59
CA VAL A 73 9.24 -4.70 1.52
C VAL A 73 8.43 -5.80 2.16
N TYR A 74 7.14 -5.87 1.86
CA TYR A 74 6.27 -6.97 2.28
C TYR A 74 5.96 -7.85 1.09
N GLU A 75 6.08 -9.15 1.28
CA GLU A 75 5.82 -10.15 0.26
C GLU A 75 4.56 -10.94 0.61
N GLY A 76 3.73 -11.18 -0.40
CA GLY A 76 2.44 -11.83 -0.21
C GLY A 76 1.99 -12.70 -1.39
N ASP A 77 0.88 -13.39 -1.16
CA ASP A 77 0.24 -14.27 -2.12
C ASP A 77 -1.29 -14.14 -1.97
N ILE A 78 -1.95 -13.61 -3.00
CA ILE A 78 -3.41 -13.43 -2.96
C ILE A 78 -4.13 -14.77 -2.93
N ASN A 79 -3.53 -15.82 -3.49
CA ASN A 79 -4.18 -17.11 -3.64
C ASN A 79 -4.38 -17.78 -2.28
N LYS A 80 -3.43 -17.61 -1.35
CA LYS A 80 -3.56 -18.11 0.02
C LYS A 80 -4.76 -17.50 0.75
N TYR A 81 -5.10 -16.24 0.45
CA TYR A 81 -6.18 -15.51 1.08
C TYR A 81 -7.53 -15.63 0.34
N TRP A 82 -7.53 -15.55 -0.99
CA TRP A 82 -8.73 -15.47 -1.83
C TRP A 82 -9.20 -16.83 -2.36
N LEU A 83 -8.32 -17.76 -2.76
CA LEU A 83 -8.80 -19.04 -3.34
C LEU A 83 -9.53 -19.91 -2.32
N ASN A 84 -9.29 -19.70 -1.02
CA ASN A 84 -10.04 -20.35 0.04
C ASN A 84 -11.45 -19.73 0.26
N SER A 85 -11.76 -18.58 -0.34
CA SER A 85 -13.01 -17.83 -0.09
C SER A 85 -13.96 -17.71 -1.30
N ILE A 86 -13.58 -18.13 -2.51
CA ILE A 86 -14.48 -18.19 -3.69
C ILE A 86 -14.75 -19.62 -4.18
N GLN A 87 -16.03 -19.92 -4.37
CA GLN A 87 -16.51 -21.08 -5.11
C GLN A 87 -16.04 -20.99 -6.58
N TYR A 88 -15.61 -22.14 -7.11
CA TYR A 88 -14.85 -22.41 -8.35
C TYR A 88 -15.27 -21.76 -9.69
N SER A 89 -16.29 -20.90 -9.76
CA SER A 89 -16.88 -20.46 -11.05
C SER A 89 -16.72 -18.98 -11.41
N SER A 90 -16.06 -18.14 -10.60
CA SER A 90 -15.91 -16.70 -10.91
C SER A 90 -14.54 -16.10 -10.55
N SER A 91 -13.43 -16.83 -10.74
CA SER A 91 -12.08 -16.32 -10.47
C SER A 91 -11.60 -15.35 -11.56
N ARG A 92 -12.19 -14.15 -11.62
CA ARG A 92 -11.45 -13.01 -12.19
C ARG A 92 -10.65 -12.44 -11.03
N ALA A 93 -9.36 -12.73 -10.98
CA ALA A 93 -8.48 -12.24 -9.93
C ALA A 93 -8.70 -10.72 -9.78
N PRO A 94 -9.03 -10.21 -8.58
CA PRO A 94 -9.14 -8.78 -8.37
C PRO A 94 -7.79 -8.15 -8.71
N PHE A 95 -7.87 -6.99 -9.35
CA PHE A 95 -6.78 -6.18 -9.86
C PHE A 95 -5.56 -6.17 -8.91
N SER A 96 -4.48 -6.83 -9.31
CA SER A 96 -3.18 -6.80 -8.61
C SER A 96 -2.49 -5.43 -8.78
N PRO A 97 -1.56 -5.08 -7.88
CA PRO A 97 -1.75 -4.57 -6.53
C PRO A 97 -1.87 -3.03 -6.51
N THR A 98 -2.93 -2.49 -5.89
CA THR A 98 -2.88 -1.11 -5.39
C THR A 98 -2.00 -1.11 -4.15
N TRP A 99 -0.83 -0.48 -4.26
CA TRP A 99 0.10 -0.43 -3.14
C TRP A 99 -0.53 0.36 -1.99
N ILE A 100 -0.31 -0.04 -0.75
CA ILE A 100 -0.79 0.67 0.45
C ILE A 100 -0.41 2.16 0.35
N MET A 101 0.83 2.45 -0.08
CA MET A 101 1.30 3.81 -0.33
C MET A 101 0.51 4.56 -1.41
N SER A 102 0.05 3.88 -2.45
CA SER A 102 -0.80 4.48 -3.48
C SER A 102 -2.19 4.81 -2.94
N GLY A 103 -2.77 3.92 -2.13
CA GLY A 103 -4.03 4.17 -1.41
C GLY A 103 -3.92 5.37 -0.48
N TYR A 104 -2.82 5.45 0.29
CA TYR A 104 -2.53 6.57 1.18
C TYR A 104 -2.39 7.89 0.43
N VAL A 105 -1.61 7.93 -0.66
CA VAL A 105 -1.44 9.16 -1.46
C VAL A 105 -2.77 9.57 -2.12
N GLY A 106 -3.58 8.61 -2.58
CA GLY A 106 -4.90 8.88 -3.12
C GLY A 106 -5.87 9.48 -2.09
N ALA A 107 -5.91 8.90 -0.89
CA ALA A 107 -6.70 9.44 0.22
C ALA A 107 -6.19 10.81 0.68
N LEU A 108 -4.87 11.03 0.67
CA LEU A 108 -4.27 12.32 0.99
C LEU A 108 -4.68 13.39 -0.03
N LEU A 109 -4.71 13.04 -1.31
CA LEU A 109 -5.23 13.92 -2.37
C LEU A 109 -6.71 14.25 -2.16
N ALA A 110 -7.55 13.25 -1.86
CA ALA A 110 -8.97 13.50 -1.59
C ALA A 110 -9.16 14.48 -0.42
N LYS A 111 -8.39 14.30 0.66
CA LYS A 111 -8.41 15.22 1.80
C LYS A 111 -7.97 16.64 1.43
N ASP A 112 -6.90 16.77 0.65
CA ASP A 112 -6.37 18.06 0.19
C ASP A 112 -7.35 18.81 -0.72
N LEU A 113 -8.15 18.07 -1.49
CA LEU A 113 -9.25 18.61 -2.30
C LEU A 113 -10.49 19.01 -1.47
N GLY A 114 -10.48 18.81 -0.15
CA GLY A 114 -11.56 19.19 0.76
C GLY A 114 -12.65 18.13 0.94
N TYR A 115 -12.45 16.90 0.47
CA TYR A 115 -13.37 15.80 0.75
C TYR A 115 -13.18 15.27 2.17
N SER A 116 -14.28 14.85 2.79
CA SER A 116 -14.30 14.25 4.14
C SER A 116 -14.60 12.75 4.13
N GLU A 117 -15.02 12.19 2.99
CA GLU A 117 -15.52 10.81 2.88
C GLU A 117 -14.93 10.11 1.66
N ILE A 118 -14.67 8.81 1.78
CA ILE A 118 -14.25 7.91 0.69
C ILE A 118 -15.20 6.69 0.66
N ILE A 119 -15.62 6.28 -0.53
CA ILE A 119 -16.40 5.05 -0.75
C ILE A 119 -15.51 4.07 -1.51
N ASP A 120 -15.17 2.94 -0.89
CA ASP A 120 -14.26 1.92 -1.44
C ASP A 120 -15.05 0.72 -1.98
N ILE A 121 -15.53 0.86 -3.23
CA ILE A 121 -16.35 -0.17 -3.88
C ILE A 121 -15.48 -1.35 -4.33
N GLY A 122 -15.71 -2.51 -3.73
CA GLY A 122 -14.88 -3.70 -3.99
C GLY A 122 -13.57 -3.68 -3.20
N SER A 123 -13.63 -3.19 -1.96
CA SER A 123 -12.51 -2.91 -1.07
C SER A 123 -11.53 -4.06 -0.81
N GLY A 124 -11.95 -5.31 -1.04
CA GLY A 124 -11.07 -6.47 -0.91
C GLY A 124 -10.55 -6.63 0.52
N ASP A 125 -9.25 -6.43 0.72
CA ASP A 125 -8.63 -6.45 2.05
C ASP A 125 -8.76 -5.13 2.82
N GLY A 126 -9.48 -4.15 2.28
CA GLY A 126 -9.81 -2.89 2.93
C GLY A 126 -8.64 -1.90 2.99
N ARG A 127 -7.57 -2.10 2.22
CA ARG A 127 -6.36 -1.26 2.31
C ARG A 127 -6.60 0.22 1.98
N ILE A 128 -7.47 0.53 1.00
CA ILE A 128 -7.78 1.92 0.61
C ILE A 128 -8.65 2.57 1.69
N ALA A 129 -9.70 1.87 2.12
CA ALA A 129 -10.52 2.30 3.25
C ALA A 129 -9.71 2.56 4.53
N PHE A 130 -8.74 1.68 4.83
CA PHE A 130 -7.82 1.87 5.96
C PHE A 130 -6.98 3.14 5.80
N CYS A 131 -6.39 3.37 4.61
CA CYS A 131 -5.63 4.59 4.33
C CYS A 131 -6.45 5.87 4.51
N ALA A 132 -7.74 5.84 4.14
CA ALA A 132 -8.67 6.95 4.40
C ALA A 132 -8.82 7.22 5.90
N LYS A 133 -9.02 6.17 6.71
CA LYS A 133 -9.14 6.27 8.17
C LYS A 133 -7.87 6.79 8.84
N VAL A 134 -6.68 6.37 8.40
CA VAL A 134 -5.39 6.92 8.87
C VAL A 134 -5.36 8.46 8.71
N LEU A 135 -5.93 8.95 7.60
CA LEU A 135 -5.99 10.37 7.30
C LEU A 135 -7.19 11.10 7.92
N ASN A 136 -7.94 10.45 8.81
CA ASN A 136 -9.17 10.98 9.43
C ASN A 136 -10.26 11.34 8.42
N LEU A 137 -10.38 10.56 7.35
CA LEU A 137 -11.55 10.58 6.48
C LEU A 137 -12.54 9.51 6.94
N GLU A 138 -13.83 9.78 6.77
CA GLU A 138 -14.83 8.72 6.85
C GLU A 138 -14.69 7.79 5.65
N SER A 139 -14.89 6.50 5.89
CA SER A 139 -14.71 5.47 4.85
C SER A 139 -15.83 4.46 4.94
N TYR A 140 -16.41 4.13 3.79
CA TYR A 140 -17.53 3.20 3.62
C TYR A 140 -17.22 2.14 2.58
#